data_AF-A0A1G3UMM5-F1
#
_entry.id   AF-A0A1G3UMM5-F1
#
_cell.length_a   1.000
_cell.length_b   1.000
_cell.length_c   1.000
_cell.angle_alpha   90.00
_cell.angle_beta   90.00
_cell.angle_gamma   90.00
#
_symmetry.space_group_name_H-M   'P 1'
#
loop_
_entity.id
_entity.type
_entity.pdbx_description
1 polymer ?
#
loop_
_entity_poly.entity_id
_entity_poly.type
_entity_poly.pdbx_seq_one_letter_code
_entity_poly.pdbx_strand_id
1 'polypeptide(L)'
;MKFRIALMCIFLSMLIASSVCAQKVYYWKDEKGVMNVTTTPPPDNIKKYDTDSYQKDTKAEIEQYQRQEEQKRRASEATEEANRKTYQATEAAKRQQAQQQAQQQQQQKEEQQQKGEQERRQKEIGEIKCYTTLSGGTMSGGMVGAGGVVTGGTVSGGVYLRICKDKNGNIVSKERL
;
A
#
# COMPACT_ATOMS: atom_id res chain seq x y z
N MET A 1 79.65 -6.09 -2.21
CA MET A 1 78.25 -6.26 -2.67
C MET A 1 77.85 -7.72 -2.89
N LYS A 2 78.68 -8.57 -3.52
CA LYS A 2 78.38 -9.99 -3.79
C LYS A 2 78.05 -10.83 -2.54
N PHE A 3 78.71 -10.55 -1.41
CA PHE A 3 78.50 -11.27 -0.14
C PHE A 3 77.14 -11.00 0.52
N ARG A 4 76.57 -9.79 0.35
CA ARG A 4 75.26 -9.43 0.92
C ARG A 4 74.11 -10.08 0.14
N ILE A 5 74.27 -10.21 -1.17
CA ILE A 5 73.29 -10.88 -2.04
C ILE A 5 73.28 -12.39 -1.74
N ALA A 6 74.45 -13.00 -1.57
CA ALA A 6 74.55 -14.42 -1.20
C ALA A 6 73.86 -14.73 0.14
N LEU A 7 74.07 -13.90 1.17
CA LEU A 7 73.40 -14.04 2.46
C LEU A 7 71.88 -13.88 2.35
N MET A 8 71.40 -12.94 1.54
CA MET A 8 69.96 -12.73 1.35
C MET A 8 69.31 -13.90 0.61
N CYS A 9 69.99 -14.49 -0.38
CA CYS A 9 69.51 -15.70 -1.07
C CYS A 9 69.44 -16.92 -0.15
N ILE A 10 70.42 -17.10 0.74
CA ILE A 10 70.42 -18.20 1.73
C ILE A 10 69.29 -18.02 2.75
N PHE A 11 69.03 -16.79 3.19
CA PHE A 11 67.93 -16.52 4.11
C PHE A 11 66.56 -16.75 3.46
N LEU A 12 66.43 -16.41 2.17
CA LEU A 12 65.20 -16.61 1.40
C LEU A 12 64.92 -18.10 1.13
N SER A 13 65.94 -18.91 0.86
CA SER A 13 65.76 -20.37 0.69
C SER A 13 65.40 -21.08 2.00
N MET A 14 65.88 -20.59 3.14
CA MET A 14 65.53 -21.12 4.47
C MET A 14 64.06 -20.85 4.84
N LEU A 15 63.48 -19.74 4.36
CA LEU A 15 62.07 -19.39 4.55
C LEU A 15 61.09 -20.23 3.71
N ILE A 16 61.55 -20.78 2.57
CA ILE A 16 60.70 -21.62 1.70
C ILE A 16 60.64 -23.08 2.22
N ALA A 17 61.62 -23.51 3.02
CA ALA A 17 61.70 -24.88 3.53
C ALA A 17 60.73 -25.17 4.71
N SER A 18 60.09 -24.16 5.30
CA SER A 18 59.31 -24.29 6.53
C SER A 18 57.79 -24.50 6.33
N SER A 19 57.29 -24.61 5.09
CA SER A 19 55.85 -24.52 4.81
C SER A 19 55.19 -25.73 4.12
N VAL A 20 55.67 -26.96 4.35
CA VAL A 20 54.95 -28.17 3.92
C VAL A 20 54.77 -29.15 5.09
N CYS A 21 54.02 -28.73 6.11
CA CYS A 21 53.37 -29.70 6.98
C CYS A 21 52.16 -30.27 6.22
N ALA A 22 52.34 -31.44 5.60
CA ALA A 22 51.23 -32.23 5.06
C ALA A 22 50.28 -32.58 6.21
N GLN A 23 49.24 -31.76 6.41
CA GLN A 23 48.26 -31.96 7.46
C GLN A 23 47.46 -33.24 7.10
N LYS A 24 47.66 -34.30 7.88
CA LYS A 24 46.98 -35.58 7.67
C LYS A 24 45.48 -35.38 7.88
N VAL A 25 44.71 -35.60 6.81
CA VAL A 25 43.24 -35.61 6.85
C VAL A 25 42.78 -37.05 7.02
N TYR A 26 41.97 -37.31 8.04
CA TYR A 26 41.41 -38.62 8.33
C TYR A 26 39.94 -38.66 7.90
N TYR A 27 39.56 -39.77 7.28
CA TYR A 27 38.19 -40.07 6.90
C TYR A 27 37.69 -41.22 7.79
N TRP A 28 36.56 -41.01 8.46
CA TRP A 28 35.94 -42.05 9.28
C TRP A 28 34.42 -41.94 9.24
N LYS A 29 33.74 -43.04 9.54
CA LYS A 29 32.28 -43.13 9.52
C LYS A 29 31.77 -43.27 10.94
N ASP A 30 30.80 -42.46 11.34
CA ASP A 30 30.20 -42.56 12.66
C ASP A 30 29.23 -43.76 12.75
N GLU A 31 28.70 -44.04 13.95
CA GLU A 31 27.75 -45.14 14.20
C GLU A 31 26.47 -45.02 13.34
N LYS A 32 26.17 -43.83 12.82
CA LYS A 32 24.99 -43.54 11.99
C LYS A 32 25.28 -43.66 10.49
N GLY A 33 26.51 -43.99 10.11
CA GLY A 33 26.90 -44.12 8.72
C GLY A 33 27.22 -42.80 8.01
N VAL A 34 27.46 -41.71 8.74
CA VAL A 34 27.86 -40.41 8.16
C VAL A 34 29.38 -40.34 8.03
N MET A 35 29.87 -39.97 6.84
CA MET A 35 31.29 -39.74 6.60
C MET A 35 31.73 -38.41 7.21
N ASN A 36 32.70 -38.47 8.11
CA ASN A 36 33.31 -37.33 8.77
C ASN A 36 34.75 -37.15 8.27
N VAL A 37 35.13 -35.89 8.06
CA VAL A 37 36.47 -35.47 7.62
C VAL A 37 37.11 -34.69 8.75
N THR A 38 38.13 -35.23 9.39
CA THR A 38 38.77 -34.61 10.56
C THR A 38 40.28 -34.50 10.37
N THR A 39 40.86 -33.43 10.90
CA THR A 39 42.33 -33.22 10.95
C THR A 39 42.96 -33.82 12.20
N THR A 40 42.13 -34.21 13.17
CA THR A 40 42.50 -35.00 14.35
C THR A 40 42.27 -36.49 14.09
N PRO A 41 43.12 -37.38 14.61
CA PRO A 41 42.93 -38.81 14.46
C PRO A 41 41.60 -39.24 15.09
N PRO A 42 40.84 -40.14 14.45
CA PRO A 42 39.60 -40.65 15.02
C PRO A 42 39.89 -41.42 16.32
N PRO A 43 38.97 -41.40 17.29
CA PRO A 43 39.11 -42.18 18.53
C PRO A 43 39.23 -43.68 18.22
N ASP A 44 40.00 -44.40 19.04
CA ASP A 44 40.43 -45.79 18.78
C ASP A 44 39.28 -46.81 18.67
N ASN A 45 38.08 -46.44 19.11
CA ASN A 45 36.87 -47.26 19.01
C ASN A 45 36.17 -47.19 17.64
N ILE A 46 36.66 -46.37 16.69
CA ILE A 46 36.04 -46.18 15.38
C ILE A 46 36.78 -47.02 14.34
N LYS A 47 36.01 -47.82 13.57
CA LYS A 47 36.52 -48.57 12.42
C LYS A 47 37.12 -47.59 11.41
N LYS A 48 38.45 -47.56 11.31
CA LYS A 48 39.19 -46.81 10.29
C LYS A 48 38.79 -47.39 8.93
N TYR A 49 38.18 -46.56 8.08
CA TYR A 49 37.77 -47.00 6.75
C TYR A 49 39.00 -46.92 5.84
N ASP A 50 39.37 -48.03 5.21
CA ASP A 50 40.41 -48.03 4.20
C ASP A 50 39.92 -47.18 3.02
N THR A 51 40.75 -46.26 2.52
CA THR A 51 40.36 -45.24 1.53
C THR A 51 40.20 -45.82 0.12
N ASP A 52 40.11 -47.15 0.00
CA ASP A 52 40.21 -47.86 -1.27
C ASP A 52 38.86 -48.17 -1.93
N SER A 53 37.71 -47.85 -1.31
CA SER A 53 36.39 -48.19 -1.86
C SER A 53 35.64 -47.01 -2.51
N TYR A 54 36.34 -46.03 -3.09
CA TYR A 54 35.67 -45.12 -4.01
C TYR A 54 35.34 -45.87 -5.30
N GLN A 55 34.15 -46.47 -5.36
CA GLN A 55 33.60 -46.93 -6.62
C GLN A 55 33.06 -45.73 -7.38
N LYS A 56 33.63 -45.46 -8.54
CA LYS A 56 33.12 -44.43 -9.45
C LYS A 56 31.70 -44.82 -9.85
N ASP A 57 30.74 -43.93 -9.62
CA ASP A 57 29.34 -44.15 -9.98
C ASP A 57 29.22 -44.66 -11.42
N THR A 58 28.34 -45.63 -11.60
CA THR A 58 28.06 -46.18 -12.92
C THR A 58 27.39 -45.11 -13.78
N LYS A 59 27.60 -45.13 -15.10
CA LYS A 59 26.95 -44.18 -16.02
C LYS A 59 25.43 -44.10 -15.81
N ALA A 60 24.78 -45.23 -15.50
CA ALA A 60 23.35 -45.31 -15.22
C ALA A 60 22.92 -44.57 -13.93
N GLU A 61 23.76 -44.60 -12.89
CA GLU A 61 23.51 -43.90 -11.62
C GLU A 61 23.65 -42.39 -11.79
N ILE A 62 24.68 -41.96 -12.53
CA ILE A 62 24.88 -40.55 -12.89
C ILE A 62 23.70 -40.02 -13.71
N GLU A 63 23.24 -40.78 -14.72
CA GLU A 63 22.07 -40.41 -15.53
C GLU A 63 20.78 -40.35 -14.71
N GLN A 64 20.58 -41.27 -13.75
CA GLN A 64 19.44 -41.21 -12.83
C GLN A 64 19.50 -39.96 -11.94
N TYR A 65 20.66 -39.65 -11.38
CA TYR A 65 20.84 -38.46 -10.56
C TYR A 65 20.54 -37.18 -11.33
N GLN A 66 21.06 -37.05 -12.55
CA GLN A 66 20.79 -35.91 -13.43
C GLN A 66 19.31 -35.75 -13.76
N ARG A 67 18.61 -36.86 -14.04
CA ARG A 67 17.15 -36.82 -14.27
C ARG A 67 16.37 -36.36 -13.03
N GLN A 68 16.76 -36.83 -11.84
CA GLN A 68 16.11 -36.41 -10.59
C GLN A 68 16.36 -34.94 -10.28
N GLU A 69 17.59 -34.47 -10.47
CA GLU A 69 17.97 -33.05 -10.36
C GLU A 69 17.13 -32.19 -11.30
N GLU A 70 17.03 -32.58 -12.57
CA GLU A 70 16.26 -31.82 -13.55
C GLU A 70 14.76 -31.79 -13.23
N GLN A 71 14.20 -32.91 -12.76
CA GLN A 71 12.81 -32.96 -12.29
C GLN A 71 12.58 -32.04 -11.09
N LYS A 72 13.48 -32.05 -10.10
CA LYS A 72 13.42 -31.15 -8.94
C LYS A 72 13.51 -29.69 -9.37
N ARG A 73 14.41 -29.37 -10.31
CA ARG A 73 14.56 -28.01 -10.84
C ARG A 73 13.29 -27.54 -11.52
N ARG A 74 12.73 -28.33 -12.43
CA ARG A 74 11.47 -28.02 -13.11
C ARG A 74 10.30 -27.85 -12.14
N ALA A 75 10.20 -28.71 -11.12
CA ALA A 75 9.17 -28.61 -10.09
C ALA A 75 9.32 -27.32 -9.26
N SER A 76 10.56 -26.95 -8.93
CA SER A 76 10.86 -25.70 -8.21
C SER A 76 10.52 -24.48 -9.05
N GLU A 77 10.93 -24.44 -10.32
CA GLU A 77 10.63 -23.36 -11.27
C GLU A 77 9.11 -23.18 -11.44
N ALA A 78 8.36 -24.28 -11.61
CA ALA A 78 6.90 -24.24 -11.72
C ALA A 78 6.23 -23.70 -10.45
N THR A 79 6.74 -24.08 -9.28
CA THR A 79 6.24 -23.59 -7.98
C THR A 79 6.51 -22.10 -7.81
N GLU A 80 7.71 -21.65 -8.16
CA GLU A 80 8.10 -20.24 -8.08
C GLU A 80 7.25 -19.38 -9.03
N GLU A 81 7.01 -19.84 -10.25
CA GLU A 81 6.15 -19.15 -11.21
C GLU A 81 4.70 -19.05 -10.70
N ALA A 82 4.16 -20.14 -10.16
CA ALA A 82 2.82 -20.16 -9.57
C ALA A 82 2.71 -19.19 -8.38
N ASN A 83 3.72 -19.16 -7.51
CA ASN A 83 3.80 -18.23 -6.38
C ASN A 83 3.86 -16.78 -6.87
N ARG A 84 4.68 -16.50 -7.89
CA ARG A 84 4.80 -15.16 -8.48
C ARG A 84 3.47 -14.67 -9.07
N LYS A 85 2.76 -15.53 -9.80
CA LYS A 85 1.42 -15.21 -10.35
C LYS A 85 0.42 -14.95 -9.23
N THR A 86 0.41 -15.79 -8.20
CA THR A 86 -0.49 -15.64 -7.04
C THR A 86 -0.22 -14.34 -6.30
N TYR A 87 1.05 -14.01 -6.06
CA TYR A 87 1.46 -12.76 -5.43
C TYR A 87 1.01 -11.54 -6.25
N GLN A 88 1.25 -11.53 -7.56
CA GLN A 88 0.83 -10.46 -8.44
C GLN A 88 -0.69 -10.28 -8.46
N ALA A 89 -1.45 -11.38 -8.54
CA ALA A 89 -2.92 -11.34 -8.49
C ALA A 89 -3.42 -10.79 -7.15
N THR A 90 -2.81 -11.20 -6.05
CA THR A 90 -3.16 -10.73 -4.70
C THR A 90 -2.89 -9.23 -4.55
N GLU A 91 -1.73 -8.77 -5.00
CA GLU A 91 -1.39 -7.35 -4.96
C GLU A 91 -2.30 -6.51 -5.87
N ALA A 92 -2.64 -7.00 -7.06
CA ALA A 92 -3.60 -6.34 -7.93
C ALA A 92 -5.00 -6.25 -7.29
N ALA A 93 -5.47 -7.33 -6.66
CA ALA A 93 -6.75 -7.35 -5.95
C ALA A 93 -6.78 -6.37 -4.78
N LYS A 94 -5.70 -6.31 -3.97
CA LYS A 94 -5.58 -5.33 -2.88
C LYS A 94 -5.64 -3.89 -3.39
N ARG A 95 -4.94 -3.59 -4.50
CA ARG A 95 -4.96 -2.25 -5.12
C ARG A 95 -6.36 -1.88 -5.60
N GLN A 96 -7.06 -2.81 -6.26
CA GLN A 96 -8.44 -2.60 -6.69
C GLN A 96 -9.37 -2.37 -5.50
N GLN A 97 -9.24 -3.15 -4.43
CA GLN A 97 -10.04 -2.99 -3.23
C GLN A 97 -9.77 -1.64 -2.55
N ALA A 98 -8.50 -1.22 -2.45
CA ALA A 98 -8.15 0.09 -1.91
C ALA A 98 -8.71 1.24 -2.75
N GLN A 99 -8.68 1.12 -4.09
CA GLN A 99 -9.30 2.09 -4.99
C GLN A 99 -10.82 2.17 -4.82
N GLN A 100 -11.50 1.02 -4.73
CA GLN A 100 -12.94 0.98 -4.50
C GLN A 100 -13.31 1.61 -3.15
N GLN A 101 -12.55 1.33 -2.09
CA GLN A 101 -12.77 1.94 -0.78
C GLN A 101 -12.55 3.46 -0.81
N ALA A 102 -11.48 3.93 -1.46
CA ALA A 102 -11.24 5.36 -1.61
C ALA A 102 -12.37 6.04 -2.40
N GLN A 103 -12.86 5.42 -3.47
CA GLN A 103 -13.96 5.94 -4.27
C GLN A 103 -15.28 5.97 -3.48
N GLN A 104 -15.59 4.92 -2.71
CA GLN A 104 -16.77 4.90 -1.84
C GLN A 104 -16.70 5.98 -0.76
N GLN A 105 -15.54 6.17 -0.13
CA GLN A 105 -15.36 7.24 0.85
C GLN A 105 -15.52 8.63 0.23
N GLN A 106 -15.05 8.82 -1.01
CA GLN A 106 -15.22 10.08 -1.72
C GLN A 106 -16.70 10.32 -2.06
N GLN A 107 -17.42 9.32 -2.57
CA GLN A 107 -18.85 9.42 -2.85
C GLN A 107 -19.66 9.74 -1.59
N GLN A 108 -19.36 9.08 -0.47
CA GLN A 108 -20.02 9.37 0.80
C GLN A 108 -19.77 10.80 1.29
N LYS A 109 -18.54 11.32 1.11
CA LYS A 109 -18.23 12.71 1.45
C LYS A 109 -18.99 13.69 0.56
N GLU A 110 -19.03 13.44 -0.75
CA GLU A 110 -19.78 14.26 -1.71
C GLU A 110 -21.27 14.25 -1.41
N GLU A 111 -21.85 13.09 -1.10
CA GLU A 111 -23.27 12.96 -0.72
C GLU A 111 -23.58 13.71 0.59
N GLN A 112 -22.72 13.59 1.60
CA GLN A 112 -22.88 14.34 2.85
C GLN A 112 -22.78 15.86 2.63
N GLN A 113 -21.88 16.31 1.76
CA GLN A 113 -21.76 17.73 1.40
C GLN A 113 -23.02 18.22 0.68
N GLN A 114 -23.50 17.48 -0.32
CA GLN A 114 -24.73 17.84 -1.05
C GLN A 114 -25.95 17.87 -0.14
N LYS A 115 -26.10 16.89 0.76
CA LYS A 115 -27.19 16.88 1.74
C LYS A 115 -27.11 18.08 2.67
N GLY A 116 -25.92 18.41 3.17
CA GLY A 116 -25.70 19.60 4.01
C GLY A 116 -26.01 20.90 3.28
N GLU A 117 -25.65 21.03 2.01
CA GLU A 117 -26.00 22.17 1.17
C GLU A 117 -27.51 22.27 0.89
N GLN A 118 -28.16 21.15 0.64
CA GLN A 118 -29.60 21.10 0.42
C GLN A 118 -30.37 21.49 1.68
N GLU A 119 -29.95 21.00 2.85
CA GLU A 119 -30.52 21.40 4.14
C GLU A 119 -30.32 22.90 4.41
N ARG A 120 -29.14 23.46 4.08
CA ARG A 120 -28.90 24.91 4.16
C ARG A 120 -29.84 25.69 3.24
N ARG A 121 -29.97 25.27 1.97
CA ARG A 121 -30.89 25.90 1.01
C ARG A 121 -32.35 25.80 1.46
N GLN A 122 -32.78 24.67 2.01
CA GLN A 122 -34.14 24.51 2.53
C GLN A 122 -34.41 25.42 3.72
N LYS A 123 -33.46 25.58 4.64
CA LYS A 123 -33.56 26.54 5.75
C LYS A 123 -33.68 27.98 5.24
N GLU A 124 -32.94 28.35 4.20
CA GLU A 124 -33.03 29.67 3.58
C GLU A 124 -34.37 29.91 2.88
N ILE A 125 -34.93 28.91 2.22
CA ILE A 125 -36.25 29.00 1.59
C ILE A 125 -37.37 29.08 2.65
N GLY A 126 -37.26 28.34 3.75
CA GLY A 126 -38.21 28.37 4.86
C GLY A 126 -38.29 29.72 5.59
N GLU A 127 -37.27 30.57 5.47
CA GLU A 127 -37.22 31.91 6.06
C GLU A 127 -37.74 33.02 5.14
N ILE A 128 -38.22 32.70 3.93
CA ILE A 128 -38.80 33.69 3.03
C ILE A 128 -40.10 34.24 3.62
N LYS A 129 -40.11 35.55 3.92
CA LYS A 129 -41.28 36.27 4.41
C LYS A 129 -41.97 36.99 3.27
N CYS A 130 -43.23 36.66 3.01
CA CYS A 130 -44.06 37.35 2.03
C CYS A 130 -45.02 38.30 2.72
N TYR A 131 -45.12 39.52 2.21
CA TYR A 131 -46.07 40.52 2.69
C TYR A 131 -46.76 41.17 1.50
N THR A 132 -48.01 41.58 1.73
CA THR A 132 -48.81 42.28 0.73
C THR A 132 -48.68 43.77 0.96
N THR A 133 -48.29 44.52 -0.06
CA THR A 133 -48.22 45.98 -0.02
C THR A 133 -49.09 46.56 -1.13
N LEU A 134 -49.72 47.69 -0.86
CA LEU A 134 -50.51 48.42 -1.83
C LEU A 134 -49.64 49.50 -2.45
N SER A 135 -49.37 49.40 -3.75
CA SER A 135 -48.57 50.40 -4.48
C SER A 135 -49.46 51.25 -5.39
N GLY A 136 -49.21 52.55 -5.43
CA GLY A 136 -49.85 53.47 -6.37
C GLY A 136 -51.24 53.99 -5.97
N GLY A 137 -51.71 53.73 -4.75
CA GLY A 137 -52.95 54.33 -4.25
C GLY A 137 -52.73 55.70 -3.62
N THR A 138 -53.53 56.70 -4.01
CA THR A 138 -53.67 57.95 -3.25
C THR A 138 -54.56 57.70 -2.04
N MET A 139 -54.00 57.79 -0.83
CA MET A 139 -54.79 57.70 0.40
C MET A 139 -55.34 59.08 0.75
N SER A 140 -56.66 59.27 0.69
CA SER A 140 -57.31 60.46 1.26
C SER A 140 -57.94 60.12 2.60
N GLY A 141 -57.53 60.81 3.67
CA GLY A 141 -58.30 60.90 4.92
C GLY A 141 -57.92 59.98 6.10
N GLY A 142 -56.79 59.27 6.07
CA GLY A 142 -56.37 58.42 7.20
C GLY A 142 -55.29 59.03 8.09
N MET A 143 -55.39 58.88 9.42
CA MET A 143 -54.30 59.15 10.36
C MET A 143 -53.31 57.97 10.37
N VAL A 144 -52.01 58.24 10.27
CA VAL A 144 -50.97 57.21 10.36
C VAL A 144 -50.57 57.03 11.82
N GLY A 145 -50.89 55.88 12.40
CA GLY A 145 -50.45 55.51 13.75
C GLY A 145 -48.96 55.16 13.80
N ALA A 146 -48.33 55.34 14.97
CA ALA A 146 -46.97 54.89 15.23
C ALA A 146 -46.89 53.37 15.03
N GLY A 147 -46.26 52.94 13.93
CA GLY A 147 -46.28 51.56 13.44
C GLY A 147 -46.67 51.41 11.97
N GLY A 148 -47.08 52.51 11.30
CA GLY A 148 -47.40 52.51 9.87
C GLY A 148 -48.74 51.87 9.53
N VAL A 149 -49.54 51.51 10.52
CA VAL A 149 -50.90 51.01 10.33
C VAL A 149 -51.82 52.21 10.11
N VAL A 150 -52.44 52.27 8.94
CA VAL A 150 -53.44 53.29 8.59
C VAL A 150 -54.82 52.70 8.86
N THR A 151 -55.55 53.27 9.81
CA THR A 151 -56.94 52.92 10.11
C THR A 151 -57.86 54.03 9.61
N GLY A 152 -58.83 53.68 8.75
CA GLY A 152 -59.96 54.56 8.39
C GLY A 152 -59.87 55.35 7.07
N GLY A 153 -59.14 54.90 6.05
CA GLY A 153 -59.11 55.54 4.72
C GLY A 153 -59.67 54.65 3.60
N THR A 154 -60.40 55.26 2.65
CA THR A 154 -60.83 54.59 1.41
C THR A 154 -59.68 54.64 0.39
N VAL A 155 -59.18 53.49 -0.03
CA VAL A 155 -58.12 53.39 -1.03
C VAL A 155 -58.77 53.22 -2.41
N SER A 156 -58.56 54.18 -3.32
CA SER A 156 -59.00 54.12 -4.71
C SER A 156 -57.80 54.00 -5.65
N GLY A 157 -57.82 53.03 -6.58
CA GLY A 157 -56.83 52.91 -7.67
C GLY A 157 -55.51 52.18 -7.36
N GLY A 158 -55.37 51.56 -6.19
CA GLY A 158 -54.15 50.84 -5.81
C GLY A 158 -54.05 49.43 -6.42
N VAL A 159 -52.83 49.00 -6.76
CA VAL A 159 -52.53 47.62 -7.15
C VAL A 159 -51.90 46.90 -5.96
N TYR A 160 -52.46 45.75 -5.61
CA TYR A 160 -51.87 44.89 -4.59
C TYR A 160 -50.66 44.15 -5.18
N LEU A 161 -49.53 44.25 -4.47
CA LEU A 161 -48.32 43.51 -4.80
C LEU A 161 -48.02 42.56 -3.65
N ARG A 162 -47.78 41.29 -3.97
CA ARG A 162 -47.16 40.33 -3.05
C ARG A 162 -45.64 40.42 -3.25
N ILE A 163 -44.92 40.83 -2.22
CA ILE A 163 -43.45 40.89 -2.23
C ILE A 163 -42.94 39.85 -1.24
N CYS A 164 -42.12 38.93 -1.71
CA CYS A 164 -41.42 37.97 -0.88
C CYS A 164 -39.95 38.39 -0.75
N LYS A 165 -39.45 38.42 0.49
CA LYS A 165 -38.06 38.73 0.80
C LYS A 165 -37.36 37.56 1.47
N ASP A 166 -36.07 37.41 1.19
CA ASP A 166 -35.19 36.49 1.92
C ASP A 166 -34.86 37.02 3.34
N LYS A 167 -34.11 36.23 4.11
CA LYS A 167 -33.62 36.60 5.45
C LYS A 167 -32.71 37.84 5.48
N ASN A 168 -32.10 38.19 4.34
CA ASN A 168 -31.22 39.35 4.18
C ASN A 168 -31.99 40.60 3.71
N GLY A 169 -33.30 40.49 3.47
CA GLY A 169 -34.16 41.58 3.01
C GLY A 169 -34.16 41.79 1.49
N ASN A 170 -33.50 40.92 0.71
CA ASN A 170 -33.52 40.99 -0.75
C ASN A 170 -34.86 40.48 -1.30
N ILE A 171 -35.38 41.13 -2.33
CA ILE A 171 -36.63 40.72 -2.98
C ILE A 171 -36.37 39.48 -3.83
N VAL A 172 -37.03 38.36 -3.49
CA VAL A 172 -36.91 37.08 -4.21
C VAL A 172 -38.09 36.84 -5.16
N SER A 173 -39.25 37.44 -4.89
CA SER A 173 -40.40 37.40 -5.80
C SER A 173 -41.25 38.66 -5.63
N LYS A 174 -41.85 39.12 -6.73
CA LYS A 174 -42.78 40.24 -6.80
C LYS A 174 -43.90 39.90 -7.77
N GLU A 175 -45.08 39.64 -7.22
CA GLU A 175 -46.27 39.29 -7.99
C GLU A 175 -47.34 40.38 -7.86
N ARG A 176 -48.05 40.64 -8.95
CA ARG A 176 -49.23 41.51 -8.98
C ARG A 176 -50.46 40.65 -8.65
N LEU A 177 -51.17 41.01 -7.59
CA LEU A 177 -52.42 40.38 -7.17
C LEU A 177 -53.62 41.05 -7.86
#